data_AF-A0A924DQ16-F1
#
_entry.id   AF-A0A924DQ16-F1
#
_cell.length_a   1.000
_cell.length_b   1.000
_cell.length_c   1.000
_cell.angle_alpha   90.00
_cell.angle_beta   90.00
_cell.angle_gamma   90.00
#
_symmetry.space_group_name_H-M   'P 1'
#
loop_
_entity.id
_entity.type
_entity.pdbx_description
1 polymer ?
#
loop_
_entity_poly.entity_id
_entity_poly.type
_entity_poly.pdbx_seq_one_letter_code
_entity_poly.pdbx_strand_id
1 'polypeptide(L)'
;MRILILSLSLLLIATACSSKKTRTEVNQEIAQAPAAKSESELYLIETNILMNSDKLTEEQKSKLSSLIQKMRAQNLAINNEIMKTKAVLFQTLVDKEDGKLKLGVLENQLIKLNRQKVRYSLSGYREAKNIVGKSDVPLDKTLKMIDNRTIYEF
;
A
#
# COMPACT_ATOMS: atom_id res chain seq x y z
N MET A 1 17.88 -45.78 9.46
CA MET A 1 18.05 -44.30 9.42
C MET A 1 17.85 -43.64 8.04
N ARG A 2 17.54 -44.38 6.96
CA ARG A 2 17.27 -43.80 5.62
C ARG A 2 15.79 -43.48 5.35
N ILE A 3 14.87 -44.19 6.00
CA ILE A 3 13.41 -44.03 5.81
C ILE A 3 12.89 -42.74 6.48
N LEU A 4 13.49 -42.34 7.60
CA LEU A 4 13.11 -41.15 8.38
C LEU A 4 13.45 -39.83 7.67
N ILE A 5 14.45 -39.83 6.78
CA ILE A 5 14.85 -38.66 5.99
C ILE A 5 13.91 -38.47 4.79
N LEU A 6 13.44 -39.56 4.17
CA LEU A 6 12.50 -39.50 3.04
C LEU A 6 11.10 -39.00 3.44
N SER A 7 10.63 -39.34 4.63
CA SER A 7 9.35 -38.85 5.16
C SER A 7 9.37 -37.37 5.54
N LEU A 8 10.55 -36.83 5.91
CA LEU A 8 10.70 -35.42 6.27
C LEU A 8 10.76 -34.49 5.04
N SER A 9 11.31 -34.98 3.92
CA SER A 9 11.32 -34.24 2.64
C SER A 9 9.95 -34.10 1.99
N LEU A 10 9.00 -35.01 2.24
CA LEU A 10 7.64 -34.93 1.67
C LEU A 10 6.76 -33.87 2.36
N LEU A 11 6.97 -33.64 3.67
CA LEU A 11 6.25 -32.62 4.44
C LEU A 11 6.64 -31.18 4.07
N LEU A 12 7.87 -30.98 3.57
CA LEU A 12 8.36 -29.66 3.14
C LEU A 12 7.76 -29.18 1.80
N ILE A 13 7.28 -30.10 0.96
CA ILE A 13 6.66 -29.75 -0.34
C ILE A 13 5.23 -29.23 -0.14
N ALA A 14 4.53 -29.71 0.89
CA ALA A 14 3.14 -29.32 1.17
C ALA A 14 2.98 -27.89 1.71
N THR A 15 4.00 -27.33 2.38
CA THR A 15 3.93 -25.99 2.98
C THR A 15 4.18 -24.86 1.98
N ALA A 16 4.84 -25.14 0.84
CA ALA A 16 5.13 -24.16 -0.21
C ALA A 16 3.92 -23.84 -1.11
N CYS A 17 2.88 -24.69 -1.14
CA CYS A 17 1.69 -24.47 -1.97
C CYS A 17 0.70 -23.45 -1.38
N SER A 18 0.69 -23.25 -0.05
CA SER A 18 -0.25 -22.34 0.63
C SER A 18 -0.05 -20.88 0.20
N SER A 19 1.20 -20.41 0.14
CA SER A 19 1.51 -19.02 -0.24
C SER A 19 1.22 -18.71 -1.71
N LYS A 20 1.40 -19.70 -2.60
CA LYS A 20 1.11 -19.55 -4.03
C LYS A 20 -0.40 -19.43 -4.28
N LYS A 21 -1.21 -20.25 -3.60
CA LYS A 21 -2.68 -20.20 -3.70
C LYS A 21 -3.22 -18.84 -3.23
N THR A 22 -2.82 -18.38 -2.04
CA THR A 22 -3.26 -17.08 -1.52
C THR A 22 -2.82 -15.93 -2.43
N ARG A 23 -1.60 -15.96 -2.99
CA ARG A 23 -1.16 -14.95 -3.96
C ARG A 23 -2.05 -14.93 -5.21
N THR A 24 -2.38 -16.10 -5.76
CA THR A 24 -3.25 -16.19 -6.94
C THR A 24 -4.65 -15.67 -6.64
N GLU A 25 -5.24 -16.04 -5.49
CA GLU A 25 -6.55 -15.56 -5.06
C GLU A 25 -6.58 -14.03 -4.92
N VAL A 26 -5.60 -13.45 -4.23
CA VAL A 26 -5.48 -11.99 -4.09
C VAL A 26 -5.35 -11.28 -5.44
N ASN A 27 -4.57 -11.82 -6.37
CA ASN A 27 -4.44 -11.22 -7.70
C ASN A 27 -5.75 -11.28 -8.50
N GLN A 28 -6.53 -12.35 -8.33
CA GLN A 28 -7.84 -12.46 -8.96
C GLN A 28 -8.83 -11.45 -8.36
N GLU A 29 -8.84 -11.29 -7.03
CA GLU A 29 -9.66 -10.27 -6.36
C GLU A 29 -9.31 -8.86 -6.85
N ILE A 30 -8.02 -8.53 -6.97
CA ILE A 30 -7.56 -7.25 -7.50
C ILE A 30 -8.02 -7.06 -8.96
N ALA A 31 -7.93 -8.10 -9.80
CA ALA A 31 -8.32 -8.02 -11.20
C ALA A 31 -9.85 -7.86 -11.40
N GLN A 32 -10.65 -8.32 -10.45
CA GLN A 32 -12.12 -8.21 -10.46
C GLN A 32 -12.63 -6.92 -9.80
N ALA A 33 -11.79 -6.24 -9.01
CA ALA A 33 -12.17 -5.00 -8.37
C ALA A 33 -12.50 -3.90 -9.40
N PRO A 34 -13.48 -3.01 -9.12
CA PRO A 34 -13.77 -1.89 -10.00
C PRO A 34 -12.53 -0.98 -10.13
N ALA A 35 -12.15 -0.68 -11.36
CA ALA A 35 -11.02 0.19 -11.63
C ALA A 35 -11.36 1.65 -11.29
N ALA A 36 -10.55 2.28 -10.44
CA ALA A 36 -10.63 3.71 -10.19
C ALA A 36 -9.62 4.46 -11.09
N LYS A 37 -10.09 5.48 -11.82
CA LYS A 37 -9.24 6.34 -12.67
C LYS A 37 -8.71 7.57 -11.93
N SER A 38 -9.27 7.87 -10.76
CA SER A 38 -8.86 9.01 -9.93
C SER A 38 -9.04 8.73 -8.45
N GLU A 39 -8.37 9.52 -7.61
CA GLU A 39 -8.54 9.46 -6.14
C GLU A 39 -9.99 9.76 -5.72
N SER A 40 -10.68 10.64 -6.45
CA SER A 40 -12.08 10.95 -6.19
C SER A 40 -13.00 9.77 -6.51
N GLU A 41 -12.72 9.03 -7.58
CA GLU A 41 -13.48 7.83 -7.94
C GLU A 41 -13.21 6.69 -6.96
N LEU A 42 -11.95 6.52 -6.53
CA LEU A 42 -11.59 5.56 -5.48
C LEU A 42 -12.36 5.84 -4.19
N TYR A 43 -12.39 7.11 -3.75
CA TYR A 43 -13.17 7.53 -2.57
C TYR A 43 -14.66 7.16 -2.68
N LEU A 44 -15.26 7.35 -3.84
CA LEU A 44 -16.67 7.00 -4.06
C LEU A 44 -16.88 5.49 -4.01
N ILE A 45 -16.00 4.70 -4.61
CA ILE A 45 -16.04 3.23 -4.56
C ILE A 45 -15.93 2.75 -3.12
N GLU A 46 -14.95 3.23 -2.37
CA GLU A 46 -14.72 2.85 -0.98
C GLU A 46 -15.93 3.20 -0.10
N THR A 47 -16.46 4.43 -0.24
CA THR A 47 -17.65 4.88 0.50
C THR A 47 -18.86 4.01 0.15
N ASN A 48 -19.06 3.70 -1.13
CA ASN A 48 -20.18 2.86 -1.58
C ASN A 48 -20.10 1.44 -1.03
N ILE A 49 -18.90 0.84 -0.97
CA ILE A 49 -18.68 -0.47 -0.37
C ILE A 49 -19.09 -0.46 1.12
N LEU A 50 -18.71 0.58 1.86
CA LEU A 50 -19.04 0.70 3.28
C LEU A 50 -20.52 0.91 3.54
N MET A 51 -21.15 1.84 2.81
CA MET A 51 -22.54 2.22 3.05
C MET A 51 -23.51 1.08 2.72
N ASN A 52 -23.19 0.27 1.71
CA ASN A 52 -24.00 -0.89 1.32
C ASN A 52 -23.67 -2.17 2.08
N SER A 53 -22.71 -2.15 3.01
CA SER A 53 -22.38 -3.33 3.80
C SER A 53 -23.44 -3.59 4.87
N ASP A 54 -24.01 -4.78 4.84
CA ASP A 54 -24.90 -5.34 5.88
C ASP A 54 -24.11 -5.82 7.12
N LYS A 55 -22.80 -6.02 6.99
CA LYS A 55 -21.90 -6.50 8.06
C LYS A 55 -21.37 -5.42 8.99
N LEU A 56 -21.71 -4.15 8.77
CA LEU A 56 -21.18 -3.01 9.52
C LEU A 56 -22.30 -2.31 10.28
N THR A 57 -22.05 -1.95 11.54
CA THR A 57 -22.95 -1.08 12.29
C THR A 57 -22.89 0.36 11.75
N GLU A 58 -23.93 1.15 11.99
CA GLU A 58 -23.95 2.57 11.59
C GLU A 58 -22.79 3.37 12.25
N GLU A 59 -22.43 3.02 13.48
CA GLU A 59 -21.27 3.61 14.15
C GLU A 59 -19.95 3.26 13.43
N GLN A 60 -19.78 2.01 13.00
CA GLN A 60 -18.61 1.58 12.23
C GLN A 60 -18.56 2.26 10.87
N LYS A 61 -19.69 2.35 10.15
CA LYS A 61 -19.80 3.06 8.87
C LYS A 61 -19.41 4.52 9.01
N SER A 62 -19.90 5.20 10.06
CA SER A 62 -19.56 6.59 10.36
C SER A 62 -18.05 6.77 10.60
N LYS A 63 -17.47 5.96 11.50
CA LYS A 63 -16.03 5.99 11.81
C LYS A 63 -15.15 5.71 10.59
N LEU A 64 -15.52 4.71 9.78
CA LEU A 64 -14.79 4.36 8.56
C LEU A 64 -14.91 5.45 7.48
N SER A 65 -16.08 6.09 7.36
CA SER A 65 -16.28 7.19 6.40
C SER A 65 -15.41 8.41 6.77
N SER A 66 -15.35 8.77 8.05
CA SER A 66 -14.46 9.83 8.53
C SER A 66 -12.99 9.49 8.30
N LEU A 67 -12.60 8.23 8.53
CA LEU A 67 -11.25 7.76 8.26
C LEU A 67 -10.88 7.87 6.77
N ILE A 68 -11.74 7.40 5.87
CA ILE A 68 -11.53 7.51 4.42
C ILE A 68 -11.42 8.98 3.98
N GLN A 69 -12.28 9.86 4.51
CA GLN A 69 -12.21 11.29 4.17
C GLN A 69 -10.86 11.91 4.61
N LYS A 70 -10.42 11.62 5.84
CA LYS A 70 -9.11 12.03 6.33
C LYS A 70 -7.99 11.47 5.45
N MET A 71 -8.13 10.20 5.04
CA MET A 71 -7.14 9.54 4.21
C MET A 71 -7.01 10.18 2.84
N ARG A 72 -8.14 10.47 2.20
CA ARG A 72 -8.20 11.17 0.92
C ARG A 72 -7.50 12.53 0.98
N ALA A 73 -7.77 13.33 2.02
CA ALA A 73 -7.15 14.65 2.16
C ALA A 73 -5.62 14.56 2.25
N GLN A 74 -5.09 13.60 3.01
CA GLN A 74 -3.66 13.34 3.14
C GLN A 74 -3.04 12.81 1.84
N ASN A 75 -3.69 11.87 1.16
CA ASN A 75 -3.23 11.37 -0.14
C ASN A 75 -3.18 12.48 -1.20
N LEU A 76 -4.18 13.37 -1.23
CA LEU A 76 -4.19 14.52 -2.12
C LEU A 76 -3.01 15.47 -1.84
N ALA A 77 -2.74 15.76 -0.57
CA ALA A 77 -1.59 16.57 -0.18
C ALA A 77 -0.26 15.95 -0.64
N ILE A 78 -0.07 14.64 -0.41
CA ILE A 78 1.14 13.93 -0.85
C ILE A 78 1.25 13.91 -2.38
N ASN A 79 0.15 13.64 -3.10
CA ASN A 79 0.13 13.66 -4.56
C ASN A 79 0.51 15.04 -5.12
N ASN A 80 0.02 16.12 -4.50
CA ASN A 80 0.39 17.48 -4.89
C ASN A 80 1.90 17.73 -4.75
N GLU A 81 2.51 17.27 -3.66
CA GLU A 81 3.96 17.37 -3.46
C GLU A 81 4.75 16.50 -4.44
N ILE A 82 4.25 15.31 -4.80
CA ILE A 82 4.83 14.48 -5.85
C ILE A 82 4.79 15.23 -7.20
N MET A 83 3.64 15.84 -7.54
CA MET A 83 3.49 16.58 -8.79
C MET A 83 4.41 17.80 -8.87
N LYS A 84 4.53 18.57 -7.78
CA LYS A 84 5.49 19.69 -7.69
C LYS A 84 6.92 19.20 -7.85
N THR A 85 7.31 18.14 -7.14
CA THR A 85 8.67 17.59 -7.21
C THR A 85 8.99 17.09 -8.63
N LYS A 86 8.04 16.43 -9.31
CA LYS A 86 8.18 16.04 -10.72
C LYS A 86 8.33 17.25 -11.64
N ALA A 87 7.55 18.31 -11.45
CA ALA A 87 7.67 19.52 -12.26
C ALA A 87 9.08 20.13 -12.16
N VAL A 88 9.63 20.21 -10.93
CA VAL A 88 11.00 20.69 -10.71
C VAL A 88 12.02 19.74 -11.34
N LEU A 89 11.82 18.42 -11.24
CA LEU A 89 12.66 17.43 -11.90
C LEU A 89 12.74 17.65 -13.41
N PHE A 90 11.60 17.84 -14.08
CA PHE A 90 11.59 18.13 -15.51
C PHE A 90 12.22 19.49 -15.84
N GLN A 91 12.08 20.49 -14.97
CA GLN A 91 12.76 21.77 -15.12
C GLN A 91 14.30 21.63 -15.10
N THR A 92 14.84 20.69 -14.31
CA THR A 92 16.29 20.43 -14.30
C THR A 92 16.84 19.87 -15.61
N LEU A 93 16.00 19.36 -16.51
CA LEU A 93 16.44 18.89 -17.84
C LEU A 93 16.80 20.04 -18.79
N VAL A 94 16.25 21.23 -18.55
CA VAL A 94 16.45 22.41 -19.41
C VAL A 94 17.38 23.46 -18.78
N ASP A 95 17.70 23.31 -17.50
CA ASP A 95 18.66 24.16 -16.80
C ASP A 95 20.11 23.80 -17.20
N LYS A 96 20.95 24.81 -17.44
CA LYS A 96 22.34 24.64 -17.91
C LYS A 96 23.36 24.32 -16.80
N GLU A 97 22.97 24.47 -15.53
CA GLU A 97 23.86 24.26 -14.38
C GLU A 97 23.78 22.85 -13.81
N ASP A 98 24.88 22.43 -13.19
CA ASP A 98 25.25 21.06 -12.80
C ASP A 98 24.13 20.31 -12.03
N GLY A 99 23.28 19.65 -12.82
CA GLY A 99 22.02 19.06 -12.36
C GLY A 99 22.17 17.81 -11.49
N LYS A 100 23.37 17.24 -11.35
CA LYS A 100 23.54 15.90 -10.75
C LYS A 100 23.21 15.85 -9.25
N LEU A 101 23.65 16.84 -8.47
CA LEU A 101 23.31 16.91 -7.03
C LEU A 101 21.83 17.24 -6.82
N LYS A 102 21.28 18.16 -7.62
CA LYS A 102 19.86 18.55 -7.58
C LYS A 102 18.95 17.37 -7.97
N LEU A 103 19.35 16.60 -8.98
CA LEU A 103 18.68 15.38 -9.43
C LEU A 103 18.58 14.35 -8.30
N GLY A 104 19.71 14.04 -7.63
CA GLY A 104 19.71 13.09 -6.52
C GLY A 104 18.82 13.52 -5.35
N VAL A 105 18.73 14.82 -5.06
CA VAL A 105 17.81 15.35 -4.04
C VAL A 105 16.35 15.15 -4.46
N LEU A 106 16.00 15.46 -5.71
CA LEU A 106 14.63 15.34 -6.23
C LEU A 106 14.18 13.88 -6.32
N GLU A 107 15.05 12.98 -6.76
CA GLU A 107 14.80 11.53 -6.79
C GLU A 107 14.52 10.98 -5.38
N ASN A 108 15.39 11.31 -4.42
CA ASN A 108 15.22 10.91 -3.03
C ASN A 108 13.91 11.45 -2.43
N GLN A 109 13.54 12.69 -2.75
CA GLN A 109 12.29 13.29 -2.31
C GLN A 109 11.07 12.55 -2.91
N LEU A 110 11.11 12.19 -4.19
CA LEU A 110 10.05 11.39 -4.83
C LEU A 110 9.91 10.01 -4.19
N ILE A 111 11.02 9.33 -3.91
CA ILE A 111 11.02 8.03 -3.24
C ILE A 111 10.40 8.16 -1.83
N LYS A 112 10.81 9.18 -1.08
CA LYS A 112 10.29 9.46 0.26
C LYS A 112 8.79 9.72 0.25
N LEU A 113 8.29 10.56 -0.66
CA LEU A 113 6.87 10.86 -0.79
C LEU A 113 6.04 9.62 -1.16
N ASN A 114 6.53 8.78 -2.09
CA ASN A 114 5.85 7.54 -2.44
C ASN A 114 5.81 6.55 -1.26
N ARG A 115 6.92 6.40 -0.52
CA ARG A 115 6.95 5.59 0.71
C ARG A 115 5.97 6.13 1.74
N GLN A 116 5.92 7.45 1.94
CA GLN A 116 4.97 8.09 2.84
C GLN A 116 3.53 7.79 2.46
N LYS A 117 3.19 7.89 1.16
CA LYS A 117 1.86 7.54 0.64
C LYS A 117 1.48 6.10 1.00
N VAL A 118 2.36 5.13 0.71
CA VAL A 118 2.13 3.71 1.00
C VAL A 118 1.96 3.47 2.51
N ARG A 119 2.85 4.02 3.34
CA ARG A 119 2.78 3.88 4.80
C ARG A 119 1.45 4.40 5.33
N TYR A 120 1.01 5.54 4.82
CA TYR A 120 -0.22 6.18 5.26
C TYR A 120 -1.46 5.36 4.86
N SER A 121 -1.53 4.84 3.62
CA SER A 121 -2.60 3.94 3.19
C SER A 121 -2.67 2.67 4.05
N LEU A 122 -1.53 2.04 4.33
CA LEU A 122 -1.48 0.82 5.15
C LEU A 122 -1.83 1.08 6.62
N SER A 123 -1.45 2.24 7.16
CA SER A 123 -1.86 2.65 8.50
C SER A 123 -3.37 2.85 8.58
N GLY A 124 -3.95 3.52 7.59
CA GLY A 124 -5.39 3.72 7.50
C GLY A 124 -6.16 2.40 7.41
N TYR A 125 -5.70 1.45 6.59
CA TYR A 125 -6.31 0.11 6.54
C TYR A 125 -6.31 -0.61 7.90
N ARG A 126 -5.26 -0.43 8.72
CA ARG A 126 -5.21 -1.01 10.07
C ARG A 126 -6.13 -0.31 11.05
N GLU A 127 -6.22 1.00 10.97
CA GLU A 127 -7.19 1.77 11.75
C GLU A 127 -8.62 1.32 11.38
N ALA A 128 -8.90 1.08 10.10
CA ALA A 128 -10.14 0.47 9.64
C ALA A 128 -10.36 -0.93 10.22
N LYS A 129 -9.34 -1.80 10.23
CA LYS A 129 -9.40 -3.13 10.89
C LYS A 129 -9.75 -3.02 12.38
N ASN A 130 -9.22 -2.02 13.09
CA ASN A 130 -9.55 -1.79 14.50
C ASN A 130 -11.01 -1.34 14.66
N ILE A 131 -11.51 -0.45 13.80
CA ILE A 131 -12.92 0.00 13.82
C ILE A 131 -13.88 -1.19 13.65
N VAL A 132 -13.54 -2.15 12.78
CA VAL A 132 -14.36 -3.35 12.55
C VAL A 132 -14.08 -4.53 13.50
N GLY A 133 -13.24 -4.33 14.52
CA GLY A 133 -12.94 -5.35 15.53
C GLY A 133 -12.07 -6.52 15.07
N LYS A 134 -11.27 -6.35 14.02
CA LYS A 134 -10.43 -7.41 13.41
C LYS A 134 -8.92 -7.23 13.65
N SER A 135 -8.49 -6.68 14.77
CA SER A 135 -7.07 -6.33 14.98
C SER A 135 -6.15 -7.56 15.07
N ASP A 136 -5.24 -7.77 14.08
CA ASP A 136 -4.37 -8.97 14.06
C ASP A 136 -2.87 -8.70 13.84
N VAL A 137 -2.43 -7.47 13.50
CA VAL A 137 -1.00 -7.24 13.16
C VAL A 137 -0.49 -5.86 13.64
N PRO A 138 0.60 -5.79 14.44
CA PRO A 138 1.26 -4.55 14.85
C PRO A 138 1.95 -3.82 13.68
N LEU A 139 1.86 -2.49 13.65
CA LEU A 139 2.34 -1.59 12.56
C LEU A 139 3.84 -1.75 12.27
N ASP A 140 4.64 -1.96 13.31
CA ASP A 140 6.10 -2.00 13.26
C ASP A 140 6.68 -3.11 12.37
N LYS A 141 6.04 -4.30 12.32
CA LYS A 141 6.57 -5.43 11.52
C LYS A 141 6.51 -5.14 10.02
N THR A 142 5.53 -4.35 9.57
CA THR A 142 5.33 -4.03 8.15
C THR A 142 6.05 -2.75 7.73
N LEU A 143 6.18 -1.76 8.62
CA LEU A 143 7.02 -0.60 8.36
C LEU A 143 8.50 -0.99 8.23
N LYS A 144 8.98 -1.92 9.06
CA LYS A 144 10.32 -2.51 8.92
C LYS A 144 10.54 -3.20 7.55
N MET A 145 9.50 -3.77 6.94
CA MET A 145 9.59 -4.36 5.59
C MET A 145 9.64 -3.32 4.45
N ILE A 146 9.08 -2.13 4.66
CA ILE A 146 9.14 -1.01 3.71
C ILE A 146 10.50 -0.32 3.81
N ASP A 147 11.08 -0.28 5.01
CA ASP A 147 12.31 0.46 5.30
C ASP A 147 13.58 -0.36 5.04
N ASN A 148 13.51 -1.70 5.17
CA ASN A 148 14.62 -2.62 4.90
C ASN A 148 14.75 -3.08 3.43
N ARG A 149 13.91 -2.59 2.50
CA ARG A 149 14.20 -2.76 1.08
C ARG A 149 15.24 -1.70 0.68
N THR A 150 16.51 -2.06 0.80
CA THR A 150 17.56 -1.52 -0.05
C THR A 150 17.04 -1.61 -1.47
N ILE A 151 16.97 -0.50 -2.19
CA ILE A 151 16.59 -0.48 -3.60
C ILE A 151 17.76 -1.10 -4.36
N TYR A 152 17.83 -2.42 -4.34
CA TYR A 152 18.43 -3.21 -5.40
C TYR A 152 17.25 -3.84 -6.10
N GLU A 153 16.93 -3.33 -7.29
CA GLU A 153 16.50 -4.11 -8.45
C GLU A 153 15.96 -3.15 -9.53
N PHE A 154 16.80 -3.01 -10.55
CA PHE A 154 16.61 -2.55 -11.94
C PHE A 154 16.27 -1.08 -12.20
#